data_AF-A0AAW5EIR1-F1
#
_entry.id   AF-A0AAW5EIR1-F1
#
_cell.length_a   1.000
_cell.length_b   1.000
_cell.length_c   1.000
_cell.angle_alpha   90.00
_cell.angle_beta   90.00
_cell.angle_gamma   90.00
#
_symmetry.space_group_name_H-M   'P 1'
#
loop_
_entity.id
_entity.type
_entity.pdbx_description
1 polymer ?
#
loop_
_entity_poly.entity_id
_entity_poly.type
_entity_poly.pdbx_seq_one_letter_code
_entity_poly.pdbx_strand_id
1 'polypeptide(L)'
;TRVLIPSPKVKTYDEKPEMSAFEVCDVVKKGIEKGEDFIVVNFANGDMVGHTGDFNAAIKAVEAVDVCLGEVVECARKHDYAFIITSDHGNCEAMQDKKG
;
A
#
# COMPACT_ATOMS: atom_id res chain seq x y z
N THR A 1 -11.82 -13.42 7.67
CA THR A 1 -11.78 -12.43 8.78
C THR A 1 -11.67 -11.01 8.23
N ARG A 2 -12.01 -9.96 8.99
CA ARG A 2 -11.70 -8.56 8.63
C ARG A 2 -10.71 -7.99 9.63
N VAL A 3 -9.67 -7.31 9.14
CA VAL A 3 -8.67 -6.64 9.96
C VAL A 3 -8.57 -5.19 9.49
N LEU A 4 -8.68 -4.25 10.43
CA LEU A 4 -8.54 -2.82 10.15
C LEU A 4 -7.30 -2.31 10.89
N ILE A 5 -6.32 -1.84 10.13
CA ILE A 5 -5.12 -1.21 10.66
C ILE A 5 -5.38 0.29 10.77
N PRO A 6 -5.27 0.89 11.97
CA PRO A 6 -5.46 2.33 12.11
C PRO A 6 -4.40 3.10 11.32
N SER A 7 -4.83 4.03 10.47
CA SER A 7 -3.95 4.99 9.80
C SER A 7 -3.22 5.87 10.83
N PRO A 8 -2.05 6.43 10.48
CA PRO A 8 -1.34 7.34 11.39
C PRO A 8 -2.17 8.61 11.65
N LYS A 9 -2.05 9.12 12.87
CA LYS A 9 -2.67 10.39 13.27
C LYS A 9 -1.74 11.55 12.90
N VAL A 10 -1.73 11.88 11.62
CA VAL A 10 -0.99 13.01 11.02
C VAL A 10 -1.99 14.03 10.47
N LYS A 11 -1.54 15.27 10.25
CA LYS A 11 -2.44 16.30 9.71
C LYS A 11 -2.73 16.05 8.22
N THR A 12 -1.69 15.71 7.47
CA THR A 12 -1.72 15.32 6.06
C THR A 12 -0.71 14.19 5.86
N TYR A 13 -0.96 13.28 4.92
CA TYR A 13 -0.19 12.04 4.83
C TYR A 13 1.21 12.20 4.22
N ASP A 14 1.55 13.37 3.67
CA ASP A 14 2.93 13.73 3.31
C ASP A 14 3.88 13.76 4.51
N GLU A 15 3.36 14.01 5.73
CA GLU A 15 4.14 13.93 6.98
C GLU A 15 4.60 12.50 7.30
N LYS A 16 3.88 11.49 6.79
CA LYS A 16 4.19 10.07 6.96
C LYS A 16 3.77 9.25 5.71
N PRO A 17 4.52 9.34 4.60
CA PRO A 17 4.10 8.78 3.30
C PRO A 17 3.96 7.25 3.30
N GLU A 18 4.69 6.55 4.17
CA GLU A 18 4.58 5.11 4.38
C GLU A 18 3.27 4.70 5.07
N MET A 19 2.54 5.66 5.64
CA MET A 19 1.29 5.48 6.35
C MET A 19 1.33 4.32 7.35
N SER A 20 0.58 3.26 7.08
CA SER A 20 0.55 2.01 7.83
C SER A 20 0.79 0.80 6.93
N ALA A 21 1.49 1.00 5.80
CA ALA A 21 1.70 -0.03 4.78
C ALA A 21 2.41 -1.25 5.35
N PHE A 22 3.41 -1.04 6.21
CA PHE A 22 4.18 -2.12 6.82
C PHE A 22 3.35 -2.96 7.79
N GLU A 23 2.50 -2.33 8.62
CA GLU A 23 1.59 -3.08 9.50
C GLU A 23 0.53 -3.86 8.70
N VAL A 24 0.05 -3.30 7.58
CA VAL A 24 -0.84 -4.00 6.64
C VAL A 24 -0.13 -5.19 6.00
N CYS A 25 1.11 -5.01 5.52
CA CYS A 25 1.95 -6.07 4.96
C CYS A 25 2.10 -7.25 5.93
N ASP A 26 2.43 -6.97 7.19
CA ASP A 26 2.58 -8.01 8.21
C ASP A 26 1.29 -8.78 8.48
N VAL A 27 0.14 -8.12 8.44
CA VAL A 27 -1.16 -8.79 8.59
C VAL A 27 -1.48 -9.68 7.38
N VAL A 28 -1.17 -9.21 6.16
CA VAL A 28 -1.36 -10.01 4.94
C VAL A 28 -0.49 -11.26 4.96
N LYS A 29 0.80 -11.13 5.26
CA LYS A 29 1.72 -12.28 5.39
C LYS A 29 1.23 -13.28 6.43
N LYS A 30 0.76 -12.81 7.59
CA LYS A 30 0.15 -13.69 8.62
C LYS A 30 -1.11 -14.39 8.12
N GLY A 31 -1.90 -13.77 7.26
CA GLY A 31 -3.06 -14.40 6.62
C GLY A 31 -2.64 -15.53 5.68
N ILE A 32 -1.62 -15.29 4.86
CA ILE A 32 -1.04 -16.28 3.94
C ILE A 32 -0.49 -17.47 4.73
N GLU A 33 0.34 -17.23 5.75
CA GLU A 33 0.94 -18.25 6.62
C GLU A 33 -0.11 -19.10 7.36
N LYS A 34 -1.27 -18.52 7.67
CA LYS A 34 -2.39 -19.25 8.28
C LYS A 34 -3.21 -20.08 7.30
N GLY A 35 -3.01 -19.89 5.99
CA GLY A 35 -3.75 -20.61 4.96
C GLY A 35 -5.14 -20.03 4.67
N GLU A 36 -5.34 -18.71 4.77
CA GLU A 36 -6.61 -18.08 4.35
C GLU A 36 -6.83 -18.24 2.84
N ASP A 37 -7.92 -18.89 2.42
CA ASP A 37 -8.18 -19.23 1.01
C ASP A 37 -8.18 -18.03 0.04
N PHE A 38 -8.55 -16.84 0.56
CA PHE A 38 -8.65 -15.61 -0.23
C PHE A 38 -8.36 -14.39 0.63
N ILE A 39 -7.45 -13.54 0.14
CA ILE A 39 -7.04 -12.30 0.81
C ILE A 39 -7.19 -11.14 -0.16
N VAL A 40 -7.86 -10.08 0.29
CA VAL A 40 -7.94 -8.80 -0.42
C VAL A 40 -7.34 -7.74 0.48
N VAL A 41 -6.39 -6.98 -0.07
CA VAL A 41 -5.72 -5.88 0.61
C VAL A 41 -5.73 -4.65 -0.28
N ASN A 42 -5.92 -3.48 0.35
CA ASN A 42 -5.73 -2.18 -0.28
C ASN A 42 -4.54 -1.48 0.40
N PHE A 43 -3.57 -1.04 -0.40
CA PHE A 43 -2.49 -0.15 0.04
C PHE A 43 -2.87 1.29 -0.33
N ALA A 44 -3.30 2.07 0.65
CA ALA A 44 -3.89 3.40 0.43
C ALA A 44 -2.89 4.49 0.06
N ASN A 45 -1.58 4.23 0.18
CA ASN A 45 -0.51 5.22 0.13
C ASN A 45 -0.52 6.07 -1.14
N GLY A 46 -0.59 5.43 -2.31
CA GLY A 46 -0.50 6.12 -3.61
C GLY A 46 -1.61 7.16 -3.79
N ASP A 47 -2.83 6.86 -3.35
CA ASP A 47 -3.96 7.78 -3.47
C ASP A 47 -3.94 8.87 -2.39
N MET A 48 -3.83 8.46 -1.12
CA MET A 48 -3.93 9.38 0.00
C MET A 48 -2.76 10.37 0.08
N VAL A 49 -1.55 9.95 -0.35
CA VAL A 49 -0.40 10.84 -0.47
C VAL A 49 -0.43 11.59 -1.80
N GLY A 50 -0.94 11.00 -2.88
CA GLY A 50 -1.17 11.69 -4.15
C GLY A 50 -2.04 12.95 -3.98
N HIS A 51 -3.08 12.86 -3.13
CA HIS A 51 -3.97 13.97 -2.79
C HIS A 51 -3.29 15.17 -2.10
N THR A 52 -2.07 15.05 -1.59
CA THR A 52 -1.35 16.19 -0.99
C THR A 52 -0.69 17.08 -2.05
N GLY A 53 -0.49 16.56 -3.27
CA GLY A 53 0.27 17.25 -4.32
C GLY A 53 1.79 17.30 -4.08
N ASP A 54 2.30 16.69 -3.00
CA ASP A 54 3.74 16.62 -2.75
C ASP A 54 4.36 15.44 -3.51
N PHE A 55 5.05 15.77 -4.61
CA PHE A 55 5.73 14.79 -5.46
C PHE A 55 6.78 13.95 -4.71
N ASN A 56 7.55 14.54 -3.79
CA ASN A 56 8.59 13.82 -3.06
C ASN A 56 7.98 12.88 -2.02
N ALA A 57 6.86 13.28 -1.41
CA ALA A 57 6.10 12.39 -0.55
C ALA A 57 5.47 11.24 -1.34
N ALA A 58 4.91 11.51 -2.52
CA ALA A 58 4.33 10.48 -3.38
C ALA A 58 5.35 9.42 -3.82
N ILE A 59 6.59 9.81 -4.13
CA ILE A 59 7.68 8.85 -4.39
C ILE A 59 7.86 7.90 -3.20
N LYS A 60 8.01 8.43 -1.98
CA LYS A 60 8.20 7.63 -0.77
C LYS A 60 7.00 6.72 -0.49
N ALA A 61 5.79 7.21 -0.78
CA ALA A 61 4.56 6.44 -0.64
C ALA A 61 4.56 5.21 -1.57
N VAL A 62 4.94 5.40 -2.84
CA VAL A 62 5.05 4.29 -3.83
C VAL A 62 6.18 3.34 -3.45
N GLU A 63 7.35 3.84 -3.03
CA GLU A 63 8.48 3.02 -2.56
C GLU A 63 8.09 2.14 -1.36
N ALA A 64 7.33 2.68 -0.41
CA ALA A 64 6.84 1.89 0.74
C ALA A 64 5.90 0.77 0.30
N VAL A 65 5.02 1.03 -0.68
CA VAL A 65 4.13 0.00 -1.25
C VAL A 65 4.93 -1.05 -2.03
N ASP A 66 5.94 -0.64 -2.82
CA ASP A 66 6.81 -1.56 -3.57
C ASP A 66 7.53 -2.55 -2.64
N VAL A 67 8.11 -2.06 -1.54
CA VAL A 67 8.72 -2.92 -0.51
C VAL A 67 7.70 -3.91 0.06
N CYS A 68 6.51 -3.44 0.44
CA CYS A 68 5.46 -4.30 0.99
C CYS A 68 4.97 -5.35 -0.03
N LEU A 69 4.80 -4.96 -1.29
CA LEU A 69 4.41 -5.86 -2.38
C LEU A 69 5.46 -6.95 -2.59
N GLY A 70 6.75 -6.60 -2.58
CA GLY A 70 7.84 -7.56 -2.65
C GLY A 70 7.74 -8.64 -1.58
N GLU A 71 7.58 -8.23 -0.31
CA GLU A 71 7.46 -9.17 0.81
C GLU A 71 6.20 -10.05 0.73
N VAL A 72 5.06 -9.47 0.36
CA VAL A 72 3.79 -10.21 0.20
C VAL A 72 3.90 -11.22 -0.94
N VAL A 73 4.46 -10.83 -2.09
CA VAL A 73 4.64 -11.71 -3.26
C VAL A 73 5.60 -12.86 -2.93
N GLU A 74 6.70 -12.59 -2.24
CA GLU A 74 7.60 -13.66 -1.80
C GLU A 74 6.92 -14.63 -0.83
N CYS A 75 6.16 -14.13 0.14
CA CYS A 75 5.40 -14.94 1.07
C CYS A 75 4.35 -15.80 0.35
N ALA A 76 3.59 -15.20 -0.57
CA ALA A 76 2.59 -15.88 -1.39
C ALA A 76 3.19 -17.01 -2.22
N ARG A 77 4.33 -16.76 -2.89
CA ARG A 77 5.04 -17.77 -3.69
C ARG A 77 5.52 -18.95 -2.85
N LYS A 78 5.99 -18.72 -1.62
CA LYS A 78 6.44 -19.78 -0.71
C LYS A 78 5.30 -20.69 -0.24
N HIS A 79 4.06 -20.23 -0.33
CA HIS A 79 2.86 -20.96 0.11
C HIS A 79 1.94 -21.34 -1.06
N ASP A 80 2.44 -21.32 -2.30
CA ASP A 80 1.71 -21.70 -3.51
C ASP A 80 0.42 -20.89 -3.80
N TYR A 81 0.39 -19.62 -3.40
CA TYR A 81 -0.71 -18.71 -3.74
C TYR A 81 -0.56 -18.14 -5.16
N ALA A 82 -1.69 -18.04 -5.87
CA ALA A 82 -1.82 -17.14 -7.02
C ALA A 82 -2.12 -15.71 -6.53
N PHE A 83 -1.69 -14.70 -7.29
CA PHE A 83 -1.92 -13.29 -6.94
C PHE A 83 -2.24 -12.46 -8.18
N ILE A 84 -3.05 -11.42 -7.96
CA ILE A 84 -3.36 -10.36 -8.93
C ILE A 84 -2.99 -9.05 -8.27
N ILE A 85 -2.19 -8.23 -8.97
CA ILE A 85 -1.84 -6.87 -8.55
C ILE A 85 -2.57 -5.93 -9.49
N THR A 86 -3.34 -5.00 -8.94
CA THR A 86 -4.17 -4.07 -9.70
C THR A 86 -4.39 -2.79 -8.90
N SER A 87 -4.92 -1.76 -9.56
CA SER A 87 -5.44 -0.54 -8.92
C SER A 87 -6.90 -0.34 -9.32
N ASP A 88 -7.64 0.34 -8.47
CA ASP A 88 -9.01 0.78 -8.74
C ASP A 88 -9.03 2.02 -9.66
N HIS A 89 -8.02 2.89 -9.55
CA HIS A 89 -7.78 4.03 -10.45
C HIS A 89 -6.32 4.51 -10.41
N GLY A 90 -6.03 5.64 -11.06
CA GLY A 90 -4.78 6.40 -10.95
C GLY A 90 -4.92 7.62 -10.04
N ASN A 91 -3.80 8.19 -9.61
CA ASN A 91 -3.65 9.45 -8.88
C ASN A 91 -2.17 9.91 -8.96
N CYS A 92 -1.29 9.20 -8.25
CA CYS A 92 0.11 9.61 -8.05
C CYS A 92 1.00 9.60 -9.31
N GLU A 93 0.52 9.10 -10.45
CA GLU A 93 1.21 9.20 -11.73
C GLU A 93 1.22 10.63 -12.30
N ALA A 94 0.33 11.51 -11.82
CA ALA A 94 0.16 12.86 -12.32
C ALA A 94 0.08 13.88 -11.16
N MET A 95 1.24 14.23 -10.59
CA MET A 95 1.34 15.09 -9.40
C MET A 95 1.34 16.60 -9.67
N GLN A 96 1.32 17.02 -10.93
CA GLN A 96 1.25 18.41 -11.33
C GLN A 96 0.22 18.58 -12.44
N ASP A 97 -0.57 19.65 -12.37
CA ASP A 97 -1.48 20.00 -13.45
C ASP A 97 -0.79 20.86 -14.52
N LYS A 98 -1.52 21.24 -15.57
CA LYS A 98 -0.96 21.99 -16.71
C LYS A 98 -0.42 23.38 -16.35
N LYS A 99 -0.75 23.92 -15.18
CA LYS A 99 -0.35 25.24 -14.69
C LYS A 99 0.86 25.19 -13.74
N GLY A 100 1.35 23.98 -13.42
CA GLY A 100 2.33 23.77 -12.35
C GLY A 100 1.72 23.92 -10.97
#